data_AF-A0A2L2NJQ5-F1
#
_entry.id   AF-A0A2L2NJQ5-F1
#
_cell.length_a   1.000
_cell.length_b   1.000
_cell.length_c   1.000
_cell.angle_alpha   90.00
_cell.angle_beta   90.00
_cell.angle_gamma   90.00
#
_symmetry.space_group_name_H-M   'P 1'
#
loop_
_entity.id
_entity.type
_entity.pdbx_description
1 polymer ?
#
loop_
_entity_poly.entity_id
_entity_poly.type
_entity_poly.pdbx_seq_one_letter_code
_entity_poly.pdbx_strand_id
1 'polypeptide(L)' 'MKRILLGTLLALPFAISSLPSQASAAEIIVRPNVHRAVIVHKPRVARFERRLIPAHWETVRRGNRWVKVRVPARYVNVRV' A
#
# COMPACT_ATOMS: atom_id res chain seq x y z
N MET A 1 -73.10 -7.94 35.45
CA MET A 1 -71.74 -8.50 35.34
C MET A 1 -71.23 -8.62 33.88
N LYS A 2 -71.74 -7.84 32.90
CA LYS A 2 -71.27 -7.88 31.48
C LYS A 2 -70.28 -6.74 31.10
N ARG A 3 -70.15 -5.70 31.92
CA ARG A 3 -69.39 -4.47 31.60
C ARG A 3 -67.90 -4.55 31.94
N ILE A 4 -67.52 -5.40 32.90
CA ILE A 4 -66.11 -5.59 33.30
C ILE A 4 -65.34 -6.41 32.26
N LEU A 5 -66.01 -7.43 31.68
CA LEU A 5 -65.45 -8.24 30.59
C LEU A 5 -65.15 -7.41 29.34
N LEU A 6 -66.00 -6.43 29.02
CA LEU A 6 -65.76 -5.53 27.87
C LEU A 6 -64.55 -4.62 28.10
N GLY A 7 -64.36 -4.11 29.33
CA GLY A 7 -63.22 -3.27 29.67
C GLY A 7 -61.88 -4.02 29.61
N THR A 8 -61.85 -5.26 30.08
CA THR A 8 -60.64 -6.10 30.01
C THR A 8 -60.32 -6.55 28.58
N LEU A 9 -61.33 -6.84 27.76
CA LEU A 9 -61.13 -7.22 26.35
C LEU A 9 -60.58 -6.06 25.51
N LEU A 10 -60.94 -4.81 25.86
CA LEU A 10 -60.39 -3.60 25.24
C LEU A 10 -58.99 -3.26 25.75
N ALA A 11 -58.70 -3.47 27.03
CA ALA A 11 -57.38 -3.16 27.60
C ALA A 11 -56.26 -4.11 27.17
N LEU A 12 -56.59 -5.38 26.86
CA LEU A 12 -55.62 -6.41 26.49
C LEU A 12 -54.81 -6.08 25.21
N PRO A 13 -55.42 -5.70 24.07
CA PRO A 13 -54.66 -5.37 22.86
C PRO A 13 -53.79 -4.11 23.03
N PHE A 14 -54.22 -3.14 23.84
CA PHE A 14 -53.40 -1.96 24.13
C PHE A 14 -52.15 -2.31 24.95
N ALA A 15 -52.27 -3.21 25.93
CA ALA A 15 -51.12 -3.71 26.68
C ALA A 15 -50.10 -4.42 25.77
N ILE A 16 -50.58 -5.23 24.83
CA ILE A 16 -49.72 -5.93 23.85
C ILE A 16 -49.07 -4.94 22.88
N SER A 17 -49.78 -3.88 22.46
CA SER A 17 -49.23 -2.84 21.58
C SER A 17 -48.19 -1.93 22.26
N SER A 18 -48.23 -1.83 23.59
CA SER A 18 -47.25 -1.07 24.39
C SER A 18 -45.97 -1.85 24.68
N LEU A 19 -45.93 -3.15 24.36
CA LEU A 19 -44.67 -3.87 24.38
C LEU A 19 -43.76 -3.20 23.37
N PRO A 20 -42.59 -2.67 23.79
CA PRO A 20 -41.65 -2.12 22.84
C PRO A 20 -41.30 -3.25 21.88
N SER A 21 -41.79 -3.14 20.65
CA SER A 21 -41.32 -3.99 19.57
C SER A 21 -39.83 -3.73 19.51
N GLN A 22 -39.06 -4.68 20.04
CA GLN A 22 -37.64 -4.75 19.78
C GLN A 22 -37.55 -5.17 18.31
N ALA A 23 -37.88 -4.24 17.42
CA ALA A 23 -37.49 -4.27 16.03
C ALA A 23 -35.97 -4.25 16.11
N SER A 24 -35.43 -5.47 16.15
CA SER A 24 -34.03 -5.78 16.28
C SER A 24 -33.31 -4.86 15.33
N ALA A 25 -32.58 -3.90 15.90
CA ALA A 25 -31.61 -3.14 15.15
C ALA A 25 -30.62 -4.19 14.65
N ALA A 26 -30.88 -4.72 13.46
CA ALA A 26 -29.98 -5.61 12.76
C ALA A 26 -28.66 -4.85 12.73
N GLU A 27 -27.72 -5.30 13.54
CA GLU A 27 -26.44 -4.65 13.76
C GLU A 27 -25.81 -4.45 12.39
N ILE A 28 -25.84 -3.21 11.89
CA ILE A 28 -25.21 -2.87 10.62
C ILE A 28 -23.72 -2.89 10.94
N ILE A 29 -23.10 -4.06 10.80
CA ILE A 29 -21.65 -4.23 10.91
C ILE A 29 -21.05 -3.49 9.71
N VAL A 30 -20.81 -2.19 9.88
CA VAL A 30 -20.02 -1.40 8.95
C VAL A 30 -18.60 -1.92 9.08
N ARG A 31 -18.14 -2.72 8.12
CA ARG A 31 -16.72 -3.07 7.97
C ARG A 31 -16.07 -1.94 7.18
N PRO A 32 -15.44 -0.94 7.82
CA PRO A 32 -14.71 0.07 7.07
C PRO A 32 -13.62 -0.65 6.29
N ASN A 33 -13.71 -0.58 4.96
CA ASN A 33 -12.70 -1.16 4.09
C ASN A 33 -11.46 -0.26 4.17
N VAL A 34 -10.59 -0.53 5.14
CA VAL A 34 -9.34 0.21 5.34
C VAL A 34 -8.44 -0.11 4.15
N HIS A 35 -8.44 0.77 3.16
CA HIS A 35 -7.55 0.66 2.02
C HIS A 35 -6.12 0.83 2.51
N ARG A 36 -5.39 -0.27 2.60
CA ARG A 36 -3.96 -0.26 2.89
C ARG A 36 -3.25 0.31 1.67
N ALA A 37 -2.72 1.53 1.79
CA ALA A 37 -1.86 2.10 0.77
C ALA A 37 -0.63 1.20 0.60
N VAL A 38 -0.52 0.55 -0.56
CA VAL A 38 0.70 -0.17 -0.95
C VAL A 38 1.76 0.89 -1.21
N ILE A 39 2.78 0.94 -0.36
CA ILE A 39 3.94 1.82 -0.57
C ILE A 39 4.73 1.22 -1.73
N VAL A 40 4.46 1.68 -2.95
CA VAL A 40 5.23 1.29 -4.13
C VAL A 40 6.56 2.05 -4.08
N HIS A 41 7.64 1.32 -3.82
CA HIS A 41 8.98 1.88 -3.97
C HIS A 41 9.21 2.22 -5.45
N LYS A 42 9.43 3.51 -5.74
CA LYS A 42 9.82 3.94 -7.09
C LYS A 42 11.10 3.22 -7.50
N PRO A 43 11.21 2.73 -8.75
CA PRO A 43 12.46 2.15 -9.22
C PRO A 43 13.56 3.20 -9.11
N ARG A 44 14.63 2.89 -8.38
CA ARG A 44 15.82 3.74 -8.34
C ARG A 44 16.51 3.63 -9.70
N VAL A 45 16.30 4.63 -10.55
CA VAL A 45 17.03 4.75 -11.81
C VAL A 45 18.49 5.03 -11.47
N ALA A 46 19.37 4.09 -11.80
CA ALA A 46 20.81 4.32 -11.68
C ALA A 46 21.20 5.47 -12.62
N ARG A 47 21.73 6.56 -12.05
CA ARG A 47 22.24 7.67 -12.86
C ARG A 47 23.64 7.31 -13.32
N PHE A 48 23.91 7.57 -14.59
CA PHE A 48 25.23 7.39 -15.17
C PHE A 48 25.69 8.74 -15.72
N GLU A 49 26.90 9.14 -15.37
CA GLU A 49 27.55 10.34 -15.90
C GLU A 49 28.72 9.95 -16.80
N ARG A 50 28.87 10.69 -17.91
CA ARG A 50 30.02 10.53 -18.80
C ARG A 50 31.22 11.27 -18.22
N ARG A 51 32.23 10.53 -17.78
CA ARG A 51 33.50 11.09 -17.31
C ARG A 51 34.59 10.89 -18.35
N LEU A 52 35.34 11.94 -18.65
CA LEU A 52 36.53 11.86 -19.49
C LEU A 52 37.69 11.29 -18.66
N ILE A 53 38.28 10.21 -19.16
CA ILE A 53 39.58 9.72 -18.69
C ILE A 53 40.64 10.26 -19.67
N PRO A 54 41.58 11.09 -19.21
CA PRO A 54 42.64 11.61 -20.06
C PRO A 54 43.58 10.50 -20.53
N ALA A 55 44.31 10.78 -21.61
CA ALA A 55 45.33 9.87 -22.12
C ALA A 55 46.42 9.66 -21.06
N HIS A 56 46.77 8.41 -20.80
CA HIS A 56 47.76 8.06 -19.78
C HIS A 56 48.56 6.84 -20.20
N TRP A 57 49.67 6.61 -19.49
CA TRP A 57 50.48 5.42 -19.65
C TRP A 57 49.97 4.33 -18.72
N GLU A 58 49.69 3.15 -19.27
CA GLU A 58 49.28 1.98 -18.52
C GLU A 58 50.33 0.87 -18.70
N THR A 59 50.61 0.12 -17.63
CA THR A 59 51.51 -1.03 -17.71
C THR A 59 50.67 -2.27 -17.91
N VAL A 60 50.77 -2.89 -19.09
CA VAL A 60 49.94 -4.03 -19.48
C VAL A 60 50.83 -5.27 -19.65
N ARG A 61 50.34 -6.43 -19.21
CA ARG A 61 51.03 -7.70 -19.43
C ARG A 61 50.73 -8.21 -20.84
N ARG A 62 51.77 -8.38 -21.66
CA ARG A 62 51.68 -9.05 -22.97
C ARG A 62 52.55 -10.30 -22.95
N GLY A 63 51.91 -11.46 -22.80
CA GLY A 63 52.59 -12.74 -22.58
C GLY A 63 53.42 -12.74 -21.30
N ASN A 64 54.73 -13.02 -21.42
CA ASN A 64 55.67 -13.04 -20.31
C ASN A 64 56.39 -11.72 -20.04
N ARG A 65 55.97 -10.60 -20.66
CA ARG A 65 56.59 -9.28 -20.46
C ARG A 65 55.57 -8.24 -20.01
N TRP A 66 56.05 -7.30 -19.19
CA TRP A 66 55.34 -6.07 -18.86
C TRP A 66 55.74 -4.97 -19.83
N VAL A 67 54.75 -4.36 -20.49
CA VAL A 67 54.99 -3.34 -21.51
C VAL A 67 54.19 -2.10 -21.14
N LYS A 68 54.82 -0.92 -21.24
CA LYS A 68 54.12 0.36 -21.10
C LYS A 68 53.41 0.69 -22.42
N VAL A 69 52.10 0.86 -22.36
CA VAL A 69 51.25 1.20 -23.51
C VAL A 69 50.60 2.54 -23.25
N ARG A 70 50.56 3.39 -24.28
CA ARG A 70 49.83 4.66 -24.20
C ARG A 70 48.37 4.42 -24.49
N VAL A 71 47.53 4.70 -23.52
CA VAL A 71 46.07 4.59 -23.64
C VAL A 71 45.54 5.95 -24.08
N PRO A 72 44.79 6.02 -25.20
CA PRO A 72 44.19 7.27 -25.65
C PRO A 72 43.09 7.73 -24.67
N ALA A 73 42.78 9.03 -24.73
CA ALA A 73 41.69 9.58 -23.93
C ALA A 73 40.36 8.92 -24.33
N ARG A 74 39.53 8.58 -23.34
CA ARG A 74 38.23 7.93 -23.57
C ARG A 74 37.18 8.41 -22.59
N TYR A 75 35.92 8.38 -23.02
CA TYR A 75 34.79 8.61 -22.13
C TYR A 75 34.33 7.28 -21.53
N VAL A 76 34.06 7.27 -20.23
CA VAL A 76 33.45 6.14 -19.54
C VAL A 76 32.17 6.57 -18.83
N ASN A 77 31.20 5.68 -18.74
CA ASN A 77 30.00 5.89 -17.95
C ASN A 77 30.28 5.46 -16.51
N VAL A 78 30.19 6.40 -15.58
CA VAL A 78 30.35 6.15 -14.15
C VAL A 78 28.97 6.24 -13.49
N ARG A 79 28.62 5.27 -12.64
CA ARG A 79 27.39 5.32 -11.86
C ARG A 79 27.53 6.38 -10.75
N VAL A 80 26.51 7.23 -10.60
CA VAL A 80 26.41 8.29 -9.58
C VAL A 80 25.27 7.99 -8.63
#